data_AF-A0A4D6GWH6-F1
#
_entry.id   AF-A0A4D6GWH6-F1
#
_cell.length_a   1.000
_cell.length_b   1.000
_cell.length_c   1.000
_cell.angle_alpha   90.00
_cell.angle_beta   90.00
_cell.angle_gamma   90.00
#
_symmetry.space_group_name_H-M   'P 1'
#
loop_
_entity.id
_entity.type
_entity.pdbx_description
1 polymer ?
#
loop_
_entity_poly.entity_id
_entity_poly.type
_entity_poly.pdbx_seq_one_letter_code
_entity_poly.pdbx_strand_id
1 'polypeptide(L)'
;MSESTIGIPDAVATESLSYADTDMTLREIATDLQEAHRELDEYRSSSLVLAQNLKELRLKAEDNGNISLANTTKELEDSAMAVFERTTDATQ
;
A
#
# COMPACT_ATOMS: atom_id res chain seq x y z
N MET A 1 26.15 -1.08 1.33
CA MET A 1 24.72 -1.30 1.64
C MET A 1 24.12 -1.80 0.34
N SER A 2 23.96 -3.12 0.21
CA SER A 2 23.54 -3.74 -1.04
C SER A 2 22.02 -3.61 -1.15
N GLU A 3 21.56 -2.74 -2.04
CA GLU A 3 20.15 -2.69 -2.43
C GLU A 3 19.78 -4.04 -3.02
N SER A 4 18.70 -4.61 -2.51
CA SER A 4 18.21 -5.93 -2.89
C SER A 4 17.58 -5.83 -4.27
N THR A 5 18.40 -5.83 -5.32
CA THR A 5 17.96 -6.12 -6.68
C THR A 5 17.35 -7.50 -6.65
N ILE A 6 16.09 -7.65 -7.06
CA ILE A 6 15.50 -8.94 -7.41
C ILE A 6 16.55 -9.65 -8.27
N GLY A 7 17.08 -10.80 -7.81
CA GLY A 7 18.28 -11.42 -8.36
C GLY A 7 18.07 -11.97 -9.77
N ILE A 8 17.99 -11.09 -10.76
CA ILE A 8 17.87 -11.45 -12.18
C ILE A 8 19.29 -11.56 -12.75
N PRO A 9 19.71 -12.73 -13.24
CA PRO A 9 21.00 -12.89 -13.89
C PRO A 9 21.15 -11.96 -15.09
N ASP A 10 22.29 -11.30 -15.24
CA ASP A 10 22.55 -10.34 -16.34
C ASP A 10 22.32 -10.94 -17.74
N ALA A 11 22.51 -12.25 -17.90
CA ALA A 11 22.33 -12.96 -19.16
C ALA A 11 20.88 -12.95 -19.70
N VAL A 12 19.90 -12.74 -18.83
CA VAL A 12 18.46 -12.70 -19.18
C VAL A 12 17.83 -11.33 -18.88
N ALA A 13 18.52 -10.46 -18.13
CA ALA A 13 18.00 -9.15 -17.74
C ALA A 13 17.69 -8.22 -18.93
N THR A 14 18.38 -8.39 -20.05
CA THR A 14 18.20 -7.60 -21.29
C THR A 14 17.31 -8.29 -22.33
N GLU A 15 16.77 -9.47 -22.02
CA GLU A 15 15.84 -10.15 -22.90
C GLU A 15 14.51 -9.36 -22.91
N SER A 16 14.11 -8.90 -24.09
CA SER A 16 12.89 -8.12 -24.26
C SER A 16 11.69 -9.04 -24.31
N LEU A 17 10.71 -8.78 -23.45
CA LEU A 17 9.38 -9.35 -23.56
C LEU A 17 8.50 -8.35 -24.32
N SER A 18 7.90 -8.80 -25.42
CA SER A 18 6.84 -8.05 -26.08
C SER A 18 5.54 -8.29 -25.31
N TYR A 19 5.08 -7.27 -24.57
CA TYR A 19 3.79 -7.29 -23.92
C TYR A 19 3.07 -5.98 -24.20
N ALA A 20 1.84 -6.04 -24.71
CA ALA A 20 0.97 -4.89 -24.95
C ALA A 20 1.64 -3.71 -25.72
N ASP A 21 2.23 -3.99 -26.89
CA ASP A 21 2.84 -3.00 -27.80
C ASP A 21 4.07 -2.22 -27.26
N THR A 22 4.65 -2.66 -26.13
CA THR A 22 5.89 -2.07 -25.60
C THR A 22 6.94 -3.15 -25.42
N ASP A 23 8.12 -2.97 -26.02
CA ASP A 23 9.29 -3.81 -25.75
C ASP A 23 9.88 -3.37 -24.41
N MET A 24 9.73 -4.20 -23.37
CA MET A 24 10.33 -3.96 -22.06
C MET A 24 11.26 -5.11 -21.70
N THR A 25 12.41 -4.76 -21.13
CA THR A 25 13.35 -5.74 -20.61
C THR A 25 12.85 -6.31 -19.28
N LEU A 26 13.27 -7.53 -18.95
CA LEU A 26 12.97 -8.14 -17.64
C LEU A 26 13.43 -7.27 -16.46
N ARG A 27 14.50 -6.47 -16.65
CA ARG A 27 14.99 -5.51 -15.65
C ARG A 27 14.01 -4.35 -15.42
N GLU A 28 13.41 -3.82 -16.48
CA GLU A 28 12.41 -2.74 -16.38
C GLU A 28 11.15 -3.26 -15.69
N ILE A 29 10.66 -4.43 -16.06
CA ILE A 29 9.51 -5.08 -15.41
C ILE A 29 9.78 -5.32 -13.92
N ALA A 30 10.98 -5.78 -13.56
CA ALA A 30 11.35 -6.00 -12.15
C ALA A 30 11.43 -4.69 -11.36
N THR A 31 11.89 -3.61 -11.99
CA THR A 31 11.93 -2.27 -11.38
C THR A 31 10.52 -1.76 -11.12
N ASP A 32 9.64 -1.87 -12.12
CA ASP A 32 8.24 -1.45 -12.00
C ASP A 32 7.49 -2.27 -10.94
N LEU A 33 7.74 -3.59 -10.87
CA LEU A 33 7.18 -4.44 -9.81
C LEU A 33 7.69 -4.01 -8.43
N GLN A 34 8.97 -3.71 -8.29
CA GLN A 34 9.54 -3.22 -7.03
C GLN A 34 8.94 -1.87 -6.63
N GLU A 35 8.71 -0.96 -7.59
CA GLU A 35 8.03 0.31 -7.34
C GLU A 35 6.57 0.11 -6.92
N ALA A 36 5.82 -0.75 -7.61
CA ALA A 36 4.45 -1.09 -7.25
C ALA A 36 4.36 -1.69 -5.83
N HIS A 37 5.31 -2.56 -5.45
CA HIS A 37 5.41 -3.08 -4.08
C HIS A 37 5.67 -1.97 -3.06
N ARG A 38 6.57 -1.03 -3.36
CA ARG A 38 6.84 0.12 -2.50
C ARG A 38 5.60 1.00 -2.31
N GLU A 39 4.88 1.31 -3.39
CA GLU A 39 3.65 2.09 -3.32
C GLU A 39 2.58 1.39 -2.47
N LEU A 40 2.41 0.07 -2.63
CA LEU A 40 1.50 -0.72 -1.80
C LEU A 40 1.86 -0.67 -0.30
N ASP A 41 3.15 -0.72 0.03
CA ASP A 41 3.62 -0.58 1.41
C ASP A 41 3.37 0.84 1.97
N GLU A 42 3.56 1.88 1.16
CA GLU A 42 3.25 3.26 1.51
C GLU A 42 1.74 3.47 1.76
N TYR A 43 0.89 2.92 0.89
CA TYR A 43 -0.56 2.92 1.09
C TYR A 43 -0.95 2.18 2.38
N ARG A 44 -0.40 0.99 2.61
CA ARG A 44 -0.65 0.21 3.82
C ARG A 44 -0.30 1.01 5.08
N SER A 45 0.90 1.58 5.13
CA SER A 45 1.35 2.40 6.28
C SER A 45 0.43 3.61 6.49
N SER A 46 0.09 4.31 5.41
CA SER A 46 -0.76 5.51 5.48
C SER A 46 -2.18 5.19 5.97
N SER A 47 -2.77 4.09 5.52
CA SER A 47 -4.09 3.63 5.97
C SER A 47 -4.11 3.28 7.47
N LEU A 48 -3.03 2.67 7.98
CA LEU A 48 -2.91 2.36 9.41
C LEU A 48 -2.80 3.63 10.26
N VAL A 49 -1.98 4.60 9.84
CA VAL A 49 -1.86 5.90 10.52
C VAL A 49 -3.20 6.64 10.51
N LEU A 50 -3.92 6.63 9.38
CA LEU A 50 -5.24 7.25 9.28
C LEU A 50 -6.23 6.62 10.25
N ALA A 51 -6.29 5.29 10.33
CA ALA A 51 -7.17 4.58 11.26
C ALA A 51 -6.87 4.93 12.73
N GLN A 52 -5.59 5.05 13.10
CA GLN A 52 -5.18 5.49 14.44
C GLN A 52 -5.65 6.92 14.76
N ASN A 53 -5.47 7.85 13.82
CA ASN A 53 -5.92 9.23 13.99
C ASN A 53 -7.45 9.32 14.11
N LEU A 54 -8.19 8.53 13.33
CA LEU A 54 -9.64 8.45 13.40
C LEU A 54 -10.09 7.86 14.74
N LYS A 55 -9.44 6.81 15.24
CA LYS A 55 -9.71 6.27 16.58
C LYS A 55 -9.54 7.33 17.66
N GLU A 56 -8.47 8.12 17.62
CA GLU A 56 -8.27 9.23 18.58
C GLU A 56 -9.37 10.29 18.49
N LEU A 57 -9.76 10.67 17.27
CA LEU A 57 -10.84 11.63 17.05
C LEU A 57 -12.18 11.10 17.55
N ARG A 58 -12.47 9.81 17.33
CA ARG A 58 -13.68 9.15 17.85
C ARG A 58 -13.73 9.19 19.37
N LEU A 59 -12.64 8.83 20.04
CA LEU A 59 -12.57 8.88 21.51
C LEU A 59 -12.80 10.30 22.05
N LYS A 60 -12.24 11.33 21.39
CA LYS A 60 -12.49 12.74 21.73
C LYS A 60 -13.95 13.13 21.48
N ALA A 61 -14.58 12.64 20.41
CA ALA A 61 -15.97 12.91 20.12
C ALA A 61 -16.91 12.27 21.16
N GLU A 62 -16.61 11.05 21.58
CA GLU A 62 -17.32 10.33 22.66
C GLU A 62 -17.24 11.08 23.99
N ASP A 63 -16.04 11.53 24.38
CA ASP A 63 -15.80 12.29 25.61
C ASP A 63 -16.58 13.62 25.62
N ASN A 64 -16.67 14.29 24.47
CA ASN A 64 -17.45 15.51 24.29
C ASN A 64 -18.97 15.27 24.14
N GLY A 65 -19.45 14.03 24.21
CA GLY A 65 -20.85 13.67 23.99
C GLY A 65 -21.36 13.86 22.56
N ASN A 66 -20.45 14.02 21.58
CA ASN A 66 -20.80 14.17 20.17
C ASN A 66 -20.89 12.80 19.49
N ILE A 67 -22.01 12.11 19.74
CA ILE A 67 -22.27 10.75 19.26
C ILE A 67 -22.30 10.67 17.72
N SER A 68 -22.80 11.70 17.04
CA SER A 68 -22.85 11.72 15.57
C SER A 68 -21.44 11.68 14.97
N LEU A 69 -20.55 12.57 15.46
CA LEU A 69 -19.16 12.58 15.03
C LEU A 69 -18.43 11.28 15.39
N ALA A 70 -18.67 10.72 16.57
CA ALA A 70 -18.09 9.44 16.98
C ALA A 70 -18.46 8.31 16.01
N ASN A 71 -19.74 8.22 15.61
CA ASN A 71 -20.21 7.19 14.68
C ASN A 71 -19.62 7.37 13.29
N THR A 72 -19.64 8.58 12.73
CA THR A 72 -19.03 8.84 11.41
C THR A 72 -17.54 8.55 11.43
N THR A 73 -16.84 8.91 12.50
CA THR A 73 -15.41 8.65 12.63
C THR A 73 -15.11 7.15 12.72
N LYS A 74 -15.99 6.37 13.37
CA LYS A 74 -15.92 4.90 13.39
C LYS A 74 -16.05 4.29 12.00
N GLU A 75 -17.02 4.74 11.20
CA GLU A 75 -17.20 4.23 9.83
C GLU A 75 -15.97 4.51 8.95
N LEU A 76 -15.33 5.67 9.13
CA LEU A 76 -14.08 6.01 8.46
C LEU A 76 -12.89 5.19 8.98
N GLU A 77 -12.82 4.93 10.30
CA GLU A 77 -11.81 4.05 10.93
C GLU A 77 -11.89 2.65 10.31
N ASP A 78 -13.10 2.07 10.27
CA ASP A 78 -13.37 0.76 9.69
C ASP A 78 -13.02 0.73 8.19
N SER A 79 -13.31 1.81 7.45
CA SER A 79 -12.97 1.93 6.03
C SER A 79 -11.45 1.99 5.78
N ALA A 80 -10.71 2.75 6.60
CA ALA A 80 -9.25 2.80 6.53
C ALA A 80 -8.64 1.43 6.85
N MET A 81 -9.24 0.69 7.78
CA MET A 81 -8.83 -0.67 8.12
C MET A 81 -9.07 -1.69 7.02
N ALA A 82 -10.19 -1.59 6.30
CA ALA A 82 -10.43 -2.42 5.12
C ALA A 82 -9.39 -2.19 4.00
N VAL A 83 -8.88 -0.97 3.84
CA VAL A 83 -7.80 -0.68 2.86
C VAL A 83 -6.48 -1.32 3.29
N PHE A 84 -6.14 -1.24 4.57
CA PHE A 84 -4.96 -1.89 5.12
C PHE A 84 -4.99 -3.43 4.96
N GLU A 85 -6.14 -4.06 5.23
CA GLU A 85 -6.29 -5.51 5.08
C GLU A 85 -6.12 -5.93 3.61
N ARG A 86 -6.80 -5.24 2.69
CA ARG A 86 -6.70 -5.53 1.25
C ARG A 86 -5.28 -5.36 0.70
N THR A 87 -4.57 -4.34 1.14
CA THR A 87 -3.17 -4.12 0.72
C THR A 87 -2.22 -5.12 1.34
N THR A 88 -2.55 -5.72 2.49
CA THR A 88 -1.78 -6.82 3.08
C THR A 88 -1.96 -8.10 2.28
N ASP A 89 -3.20 -8.46 1.95
CA ASP A 89 -3.52 -9.65 1.14
C ASP A 89 -2.93 -9.59 -0.27
N ALA A 90 -2.83 -8.39 -0.86
CA ALA A 90 -2.25 -8.19 -2.19
C ALA A 90 -0.71 -8.39 -2.26
N THR A 91 -0.04 -8.53 -1.11
CA THR A 91 1.42 -8.68 -1.03
C THR A 91 1.90 -9.99 -0.40
N GLN A 92 0.97 -10.87 0.01
CA GLN A 92 1.25 -12.24 0.46
C GLN A 92 1.30 -13.21 -0.72
#